data_AF-A0A6H1CB36-F1
#
_entry.id   AF-A0A6H1CB36-F1
#
_cell.length_a   1.000
_cell.length_b   1.000
_cell.length_c   1.000
_cell.angle_alpha   90.00
_cell.angle_beta   90.00
_cell.angle_gamma   90.00
#
_symmetry.space_group_name_H-M   'P 1'
#
loop_
_entity.id
_entity.type
_entity.pdbx_description
1 polymer ?
#
loop_
_entity_poly.entity_id
_entity_poly.type
_entity_poly.pdbx_seq_one_letter_code
_entity_poly.pdbx_strand_id
1 'polypeptide(L)'
;MRGELEARGFVPMTGRPGRGLCAGKGRWWEIEGNGPTEWKRAIDTCYGCPLFAACHRAMNTAMQRGEPPASLIMGGIAFDSNSNVIPTTQLDAYSQRRAGKGISNRPPREVTGQGPDGRIGVRAA
;
A
#
# COMPACT_ATOMS: atom_id res chain seq x y z
N MET A 1 9.31 -15.27 -10.18
CA MET A 1 9.92 -15.40 -8.83
C MET A 1 8.83 -15.71 -7.80
N ARG A 2 8.95 -16.77 -6.98
CA ARG A 2 7.92 -17.15 -5.99
C ARG A 2 7.62 -16.05 -4.96
N GLY A 3 8.66 -15.35 -4.47
CA GLY A 3 8.50 -14.32 -3.45
C GLY A 3 7.60 -13.14 -3.87
N GLU A 4 7.57 -12.81 -5.16
CA GLU A 4 6.69 -11.78 -5.71
C GLU A 4 5.25 -12.25 -5.82
N LEU A 5 5.03 -13.54 -6.16
CA LEU A 5 3.70 -14.15 -6.16
C LEU A 5 3.13 -14.27 -4.75
N GLU A 6 3.98 -14.59 -3.77
CA GLU A 6 3.62 -14.59 -2.35
C GLU A 6 3.27 -13.19 -1.87
N ALA A 7 4.09 -12.19 -2.25
CA ALA A 7 3.80 -10.80 -1.94
C ALA A 7 2.45 -10.41 -2.51
N ARG A 8 2.18 -10.62 -3.80
CA ARG A 8 0.88 -10.27 -4.42
C ARG A 8 -0.31 -11.12 -3.95
N GLY A 9 -0.10 -12.09 -3.06
CA GLY A 9 -1.13 -12.98 -2.55
C GLY A 9 -1.69 -13.97 -3.58
N PHE A 10 -0.94 -14.24 -4.65
CA PHE A 10 -1.29 -15.27 -5.65
C PHE A 10 -0.97 -16.68 -5.18
N VAL A 11 -0.04 -16.82 -4.21
CA VAL A 11 0.30 -18.09 -3.57
C VAL A 11 0.45 -17.87 -2.05
N PRO A 12 0.27 -18.92 -1.22
CA PRO A 12 0.42 -18.80 0.23
C PRO A 12 1.80 -18.30 0.63
N MET A 13 1.87 -17.39 1.60
CA MET A 13 3.15 -16.96 2.18
C MET A 13 3.86 -18.12 2.86
N THR A 14 5.11 -18.35 2.48
CA THR A 14 5.97 -19.35 3.13
C THR A 14 7.14 -18.68 3.83
N GLY A 15 7.48 -19.19 5.00
CA GLY A 15 8.63 -18.75 5.79
C GLY A 15 9.87 -19.58 5.47
N ARG A 16 11.04 -19.06 5.88
CA ARG A 16 12.25 -19.87 6.05
C ARG A 16 12.44 -20.17 7.54
N PRO A 17 13.03 -21.31 7.92
CA PRO A 17 13.37 -21.58 9.31
C PRO A 17 14.13 -20.40 9.94
N GLY A 18 13.69 -19.99 11.14
CA GLY A 18 14.30 -18.88 11.88
C GLY A 18 14.04 -17.48 11.31
N ARG A 19 13.18 -17.32 10.30
CA ARG A 19 12.83 -16.01 9.72
C ARG A 19 11.33 -15.77 9.75
N GLY A 20 10.94 -14.51 9.93
CA GLY A 20 9.55 -14.11 9.84
C GLY A 20 9.02 -14.27 8.41
N LEU A 21 7.70 -14.45 8.26
CA LEU A 21 7.05 -14.51 6.94
C LEU A 21 7.32 -13.26 6.08
N CYS A 22 7.61 -12.13 6.75
CA CYS A 22 7.97 -10.87 6.12
C CYS A 22 9.39 -10.82 5.51
N ALA A 23 10.30 -11.70 5.93
CA ALA A 23 11.70 -11.62 5.54
C ALA A 23 11.89 -11.78 4.03
N GLY A 24 12.53 -10.78 3.41
CA GLY A 24 12.78 -10.73 1.97
C GLY A 24 11.57 -10.32 1.12
N LYS A 25 10.50 -9.78 1.74
CA LYS A 25 9.28 -9.33 1.05
C LYS A 25 8.92 -7.87 1.34
N GLY A 26 9.94 -6.99 1.46
CA GLY A 26 9.81 -5.61 1.96
C GLY A 26 8.61 -4.83 1.41
N ARG A 27 8.46 -4.80 0.08
CA ARG A 27 7.39 -4.06 -0.61
C ARG A 27 5.97 -4.41 -0.17
N TRP A 28 5.72 -5.62 0.30
CA TRP A 28 4.39 -6.04 0.76
C TRP A 28 3.97 -5.41 2.10
N TRP A 29 4.96 -4.99 2.89
CA TRP A 29 4.76 -4.42 4.21
C TRP A 29 4.75 -2.89 4.17
N GLU A 30 5.09 -2.28 3.04
CA GLU A 30 5.14 -0.82 2.90
C GLU A 30 3.73 -0.23 2.89
N ILE A 31 3.55 0.88 3.62
CA ILE A 31 2.36 1.70 3.47
C ILE A 31 2.36 2.36 2.10
N GLU A 32 3.52 2.82 1.63
CA GLU A 32 3.56 3.73 0.49
C GLU A 32 3.19 3.10 -0.86
N GLY A 33 3.46 1.81 -1.06
CA GLY A 33 3.22 1.11 -2.32
C GLY A 33 1.92 0.29 -2.39
N ASN A 34 1.08 0.31 -1.35
CA ASN A 34 -0.04 -0.60 -1.21
C ASN A 34 -1.36 0.11 -0.87
N GLY A 35 -2.47 -0.61 -1.01
CA GLY A 35 -3.81 -0.16 -0.65
C GLY A 35 -4.35 -0.83 0.63
N PRO A 36 -5.57 -0.46 1.05
CA PRO A 36 -6.15 -0.94 2.31
C PRO A 36 -6.38 -2.45 2.31
N THR A 37 -6.67 -3.05 1.16
CA THR A 37 -6.83 -4.51 1.02
C THR A 37 -5.52 -5.24 1.29
N GLU A 38 -4.42 -4.77 0.69
CA GLU A 38 -3.08 -5.32 0.87
C GLU A 38 -2.59 -5.13 2.31
N TRP A 39 -2.85 -3.96 2.91
CA TRP A 39 -2.50 -3.68 4.30
C TRP A 39 -3.21 -4.63 5.28
N LYS A 40 -4.52 -4.86 5.09
CA LYS A 40 -5.29 -5.81 5.91
C LYS A 40 -4.71 -7.21 5.81
N ARG A 41 -4.40 -7.68 4.59
CA ARG A 41 -3.75 -8.99 4.38
C ARG A 41 -2.37 -9.08 5.03
N ALA A 42 -1.57 -8.02 4.97
CA ALA A 42 -0.28 -7.98 5.63
C ALA A 42 -0.44 -8.08 7.16
N ILE A 43 -1.37 -7.36 7.76
CA ILE A 43 -1.70 -7.45 9.19
C ILE A 43 -2.14 -8.87 9.57
N ASP A 44 -3.05 -9.48 8.81
CA ASP A 44 -3.48 -10.87 9.04
C ASP A 44 -2.30 -11.85 8.96
N THR A 45 -1.38 -11.62 8.01
CA THR A 45 -0.17 -12.43 7.89
C THR A 45 0.76 -12.25 9.10
N CYS A 46 0.83 -11.06 9.70
CA CYS A 46 1.55 -10.88 10.96
C CYS A 46 0.97 -11.76 12.05
N TYR A 47 -0.36 -11.83 12.20
CA TYR A 47 -1.00 -12.66 13.23
C TYR A 47 -0.79 -14.17 12.99
N GLY A 48 -0.68 -14.60 11.74
CA GLY A 48 -0.33 -15.98 11.38
C GLY A 48 1.18 -16.31 11.44
N CYS A 49 2.04 -15.34 11.72
CA CYS A 49 3.48 -15.53 11.70
C CYS A 49 3.96 -16.28 12.95
N PRO A 50 4.75 -17.37 12.83
CA PRO A 50 5.30 -18.08 13.99
C PRO A 50 6.15 -17.21 14.92
N LEU A 51 6.70 -16.10 14.40
CA LEU A 51 7.50 -15.14 15.18
C LEU A 51 6.68 -13.95 15.70
N PHE A 52 5.35 -13.97 15.58
CA PHE A 52 4.48 -12.83 15.91
C PHE A 52 4.75 -12.27 17.31
N ALA A 53 4.70 -13.11 18.35
CA ALA A 53 4.86 -12.66 19.73
C ALA A 53 6.22 -12.00 19.99
N ALA A 54 7.30 -12.55 19.42
CA ALA A 54 8.63 -11.97 19.54
C ALA A 54 8.75 -10.64 18.75
N CYS A 55 8.23 -10.62 17.52
CA CYS A 55 8.22 -9.43 16.67
C CYS A 55 7.42 -8.29 17.30
N HIS A 56 6.22 -8.58 17.81
CA HIS A 56 5.36 -7.59 18.45
C HIS A 56 6.00 -7.00 19.72
N ARG A 57 6.64 -7.84 20.56
CA ARG A 57 7.40 -7.34 21.71
C ARG A 57 8.58 -6.45 21.31
N ALA A 58 9.39 -6.88 20.34
CA ALA A 58 10.53 -6.09 19.86
C ALA A 58 10.08 -4.73 19.30
N MET A 59 8.99 -4.72 18.53
CA MET A 59 8.38 -3.49 18.01
C MET A 59 7.89 -2.58 19.15
N ASN A 60 7.20 -3.11 20.16
CA ASN A 60 6.76 -2.31 21.32
C ASN A 60 7.94 -1.73 22.09
N THR A 61 9.03 -2.49 22.25
CA THR A 61 10.27 -1.98 22.85
C THR A 61 10.88 -0.85 22.04
N ALA A 62 10.91 -0.96 20.70
CA ALA A 62 11.39 0.11 19.84
C ALA A 62 10.53 1.38 19.98
N MET A 63 9.20 1.24 20.01
CA MET A 63 8.28 2.36 20.26
C MET A 63 8.55 3.04 21.61
N GLN A 64 8.76 2.27 22.69
CA GLN A 64 9.07 2.81 24.02
C GLN A 64 10.41 3.56 24.08
N ARG A 65 11.35 3.23 23.18
CA ARG A 65 12.63 3.92 23.04
C ARG A 65 12.55 5.18 22.16
N GLY A 66 11.39 5.47 21.58
CA GLY A 66 11.24 6.57 20.62
C GLY A 66 11.77 6.22 19.22
N GLU A 67 11.88 4.93 18.89
CA GLU A 67 12.33 4.40 17.59
C GLU A 67 11.19 3.63 16.89
N PRO A 68 9.98 4.22 16.70
CA PRO A 68 8.90 3.53 16.01
C PRO A 68 9.25 3.28 14.53
N PRO A 69 8.72 2.21 13.93
CA PRO A 69 8.79 2.04 12.48
C PRO A 69 8.04 3.17 11.75
N ALA A 70 8.49 3.49 10.54
CA ALA A 70 7.84 4.47 9.67
C ALA A 70 7.47 3.85 8.32
N SER A 71 6.34 4.27 7.75
CA SER A 71 5.85 3.86 6.42
C SER A 71 5.74 2.34 6.21
N LEU A 72 5.48 1.55 7.25
CA LEU A 72 5.41 0.09 7.13
C LEU A 72 4.46 -0.59 8.14
N ILE A 73 4.16 -1.85 7.89
CA ILE A 73 3.41 -2.76 8.77
C ILE A 73 4.41 -3.69 9.45
N MET A 74 4.43 -3.68 10.77
CA MET A 74 5.30 -4.54 11.59
C MET A 74 4.58 -4.96 12.86
N GLY A 75 4.75 -6.22 13.27
CA GLY A 75 4.12 -6.74 14.48
C GLY A 75 2.59 -6.66 14.47
N GLY A 76 1.96 -6.68 13.29
CA GLY A 76 0.51 -6.53 13.14
C GLY A 76 -0.01 -5.10 13.28
N ILE A 77 0.87 -4.09 13.28
CA ILE A 77 0.51 -2.68 13.39
C ILE A 77 1.00 -1.93 12.16
N ALA A 78 0.15 -1.05 11.63
CA ALA A 78 0.47 -0.17 10.52
C ALA A 78 0.99 1.19 11.05
N PHE A 79 2.08 1.68 10.46
CA PHE A 79 2.69 2.97 10.80
C PHE A 79 2.75 3.88 9.57
N ASP A 80 2.26 5.12 9.70
CA ASP A 80 2.39 6.11 8.64
C ASP A 80 3.84 6.63 8.50
N SER A 81 4.07 7.53 7.55
CA SER A 81 5.38 8.14 7.29
C SER A 81 5.92 8.99 8.45
N ASN A 82 5.05 9.39 9.37
CA ASN A 82 5.40 10.14 10.58
C ASN A 82 5.50 9.20 11.79
N SER A 83 5.50 7.89 11.56
CA SER A 83 5.52 6.84 12.59
C SER A 83 4.29 6.80 13.50
N ASN A 84 3.17 7.41 13.09
CA ASN A 84 1.91 7.28 13.83
C ASN A 84 1.27 5.93 13.54
N VAL A 85 0.68 5.33 14.57
CA VAL A 85 -0.14 4.12 14.43
C VAL A 85 -1.40 4.44 13.63
N ILE A 86 -1.67 3.63 12.61
CA ILE A 86 -2.93 3.64 11.87
C ILE A 86 -3.78 2.47 12.42
N PRO A 87 -4.87 2.73 13.15
CA PRO A 87 -5.74 1.66 13.64
C PRO A 87 -6.29 0.82 12.49
N THR A 88 -6.39 -0.50 12.66
CA THR A 88 -6.90 -1.40 11.61
C THR A 88 -8.30 -1.00 11.11
N THR A 89 -9.15 -0.47 12.01
CA THR A 89 -10.49 0.06 11.69
C THR A 89 -10.47 1.34 10.87
N GLN A 90 -9.33 2.02 10.77
CA GLN A 90 -9.17 3.29 10.06
C GLN A 90 -8.35 3.17 8.77
N LEU A 91 -7.92 1.97 8.36
CA LEU A 91 -7.08 1.78 7.18
C LEU A 91 -7.73 2.31 5.89
N ASP A 92 -9.03 2.07 5.69
CA ASP A 92 -9.74 2.56 4.51
C ASP A 92 -9.81 4.10 4.50
N ALA A 93 -10.16 4.70 5.63
CA ALA A 93 -10.20 6.15 5.77
C ALA A 93 -8.82 6.79 5.60
N TYR A 94 -7.77 6.15 6.11
CA TYR A 94 -6.38 6.57 5.91
C TYR A 94 -6.01 6.54 4.43
N SER A 95 -6.35 5.46 3.71
CA SER A 95 -6.12 5.35 2.26
C SER A 95 -6.80 6.48 1.49
N GLN A 96 -8.06 6.78 1.80
CA GLN A 96 -8.80 7.88 1.15
C GLN A 96 -8.16 9.25 1.39
N ARG A 97 -7.77 9.55 2.63
CA ARG A 97 -7.07 10.82 2.97
C ARG A 97 -5.75 10.94 2.22
N ARG A 98 -5.02 9.83 2.09
CA ARG A 98 -3.74 9.78 1.38
C ARG A 98 -3.91 9.97 -0.13
N ALA A 99 -4.91 9.32 -0.73
CA ALA A 99 -5.26 9.52 -2.14
C ALA A 99 -5.67 10.98 -2.41
N GLY A 100 -6.47 11.57 -1.51
CA GLY A 100 -6.91 12.97 -1.57
C GLY A 100 -5.78 14.00 -1.53
N LYS A 101 -4.65 13.69 -0.87
CA LYS A 101 -3.44 14.54 -0.90
C LYS A 101 -2.65 14.46 -2.23
N GLY A 102 -2.93 13.46 -3.06
CA GLY A 102 -2.32 13.28 -4.39
C GLY A 102 -3.19 13.74 -5.56
N ILE A 103 -4.42 14.18 -5.32
CA ILE A 103 -5.29 14.73 -6.38
C ILE A 103 -4.87 16.19 -6.61
N SER A 104 -3.89 16.38 -7.49
CA SER A 104 -3.84 17.61 -8.27
C SER A 104 -5.21 17.78 -8.92
N ASN A 105 -5.87 18.92 -8.71
CA ASN A 105 -7.06 19.38 -9.44
C ASN A 105 -6.73 19.58 -10.93
N ARG A 106 -6.24 18.56 -11.62
CA ARG A 106 -6.09 18.59 -13.07
C ARG A 106 -7.48 18.31 -13.64
N PRO A 107 -8.14 19.30 -14.26
CA PRO A 107 -9.43 19.05 -14.89
C PRO A 107 -9.28 17.94 -15.94
N PRO A 108 -10.35 17.17 -16.22
CA PRO A 108 -10.35 16.18 -17.29
C PRO A 108 -9.82 16.84 -18.56
N ARG A 109 -8.86 16.19 -19.22
CA ARG A 109 -8.33 16.67 -20.49
C ARG A 109 -9.51 16.64 -21.48
N GLU A 110 -10.04 17.81 -21.83
CA GLU A 110 -10.99 17.95 -22.93
C GLU A 110 -10.38 17.25 -24.14
N VAL A 111 -11.05 16.20 -24.60
CA VAL A 111 -10.72 15.56 -25.88
C VAL A 111 -11.25 16.52 -26.93
N THR A 112 -10.44 17.49 -27.33
CA THR A 112 -10.69 18.29 -28.52
C THR A 112 -10.55 17.35 -29.71
N GLY A 113 -11.67 16.76 -30.14
CA GLY A 113 -11.76 16.00 -31.37
C GLY A 113 -11.63 16.95 -32.56
N GLN A 114 -10.40 17.30 -32.91
CA GLN A 114 -10.08 17.91 -34.20
C GLN A 114 -9.47 16.80 -35.08
N GLY A 115 -10.30 16.24 -35.96
CA GLY A 115 -9.89 15.39 -37.08
C GLY A 115 -10.23 16.09 -38.40
N PRO A 116 -9.41 15.92 -39.46
CA PRO A 116 -9.26 16.90 -40.53
C PRO A 116 -10.22 16.68 -41.72
N ASP A 117 -10.50 17.79 -42.42
CA ASP A 117 -10.87 17.93 -43.83
C ASP A 117 -11.87 16.94 -44.46
N GLY A 118 -13.05 17.44 -44.85
CA GLY A 118 -13.99 16.66 -45.65
C GLY A 118 -15.21 17.41 -46.17
N ARG A 119 -14.99 18.40 -47.07
CA ARG A 119 -15.91 18.89 -48.13
C ARG A 119 -17.32 19.37 -47.72
N ILE A 120 -17.64 20.61 -48.11
CA ILE A 120 -18.88 20.93 -48.85
C ILE A 120 -18.58 22.16 -49.71
N GLY A 121 -18.84 22.03 -51.01
CA GLY A 121 -18.73 23.10 -51.97
C GLY A 121 -20.05 23.82 -52.22
N VAL A 122 -19.93 24.77 -53.16
CA VAL A 122 -20.95 25.48 -53.94
C VAL A 122 -21.36 26.87 -53.45
N ARG A 123 -21.32 27.75 -54.45
CA ARG A 123 -21.23 29.21 -54.46
C ARG A 123 -22.58 29.91 -54.38
N ALA A 124 -22.47 31.19 -54.03
CA ALA A 124 -23.41 32.29 -54.12
C ALA A 124 -24.34 32.31 -55.35
N ALA A 125 -25.52 32.90 -55.11
CA ALA A 125 -26.21 33.80 -56.03
C ALA A 125 -26.73 35.00 -55.22
#